data_AF-A0A2M7B774-F1
#
_entry.id   AF-A0A2M7B774-F1
#
_cell.length_a   1.000
_cell.length_b   1.000
_cell.length_c   1.000
_cell.angle_alpha   90.00
_cell.angle_beta   90.00
_cell.angle_gamma   90.00
#
_symmetry.space_group_name_H-M   'P 1'
#
loop_
_entity.id
_entity.type
_entity.pdbx_description
1 polymer ?
#
loop_
_entity_poly.entity_id
_entity_poly.type
_entity_poly.pdbx_seq_one_letter_code
_entity_poly.pdbx_strand_id
1 'polypeptide(L)'
;MAVVTKPFAFEGTQRAQIAQEGIIKLKEQVHTLITIPNDRIFSLITKDTSLIKAFEAIDEVLKNSVLGITELIVAPGIVNVDFADVKAVMNEGGSAIIGVGVANGPERATKAANLAINSPLLEASIDGAKGLLFSISGRRDLKMNEINEIARLISENVDQSARIIFGAYHDRKLNKGQLKVTLIATGFNGSFNHKSDTLLPSLFGQKTILENKLETNRTEEKTKEESLGQGLGFEEPKKKGKVDSVKDKISEEIWDIPAFLRRKKRR
;
A
#
# COMPACT_ATOMS: atom_id res chain seq x y z
N MET A 1 -2.80 19.40 -7.37
CA MET A 1 -2.06 18.23 -6.85
C MET A 1 -2.23 18.20 -5.34
N ALA A 2 -2.39 17.02 -4.75
CA ALA A 2 -2.24 16.82 -3.32
C ALA A 2 -1.24 15.69 -3.05
N VAL A 3 -0.48 15.82 -1.96
CA VAL A 3 0.42 14.79 -1.44
C VAL A 3 -0.05 14.50 -0.01
N VAL A 4 -0.42 13.25 0.27
CA VAL A 4 -0.99 12.85 1.56
C VAL A 4 -0.40 11.52 2.01
N THR A 5 -0.46 11.25 3.32
CA THR A 5 -0.06 9.98 3.91
C THR A 5 -1.25 9.11 4.28
N LYS A 6 -1.09 7.79 4.19
CA LYS A 6 -1.98 6.82 4.85
C LYS A 6 -1.45 6.55 6.27
N PRO A 7 -2.33 6.38 7.26
CA PRO A 7 -1.93 6.10 8.64
C PRO A 7 -1.15 4.78 8.73
N PHE A 8 -0.43 4.60 9.82
CA PHE A 8 0.22 3.32 10.12
C PHE A 8 -0.82 2.25 10.42
N ALA A 9 -0.49 0.98 10.10
CA ALA A 9 -1.35 -0.14 10.46
C ALA A 9 -1.62 -0.22 11.98
N PHE A 10 -0.67 0.19 12.83
CA PHE A 10 -0.81 0.18 14.28
C PHE A 10 -1.78 1.25 14.82
N GLU A 11 -2.13 2.27 14.03
CA GLU A 11 -3.12 3.29 14.44
C GLU A 11 -4.56 2.73 14.44
N GLY A 12 -4.77 1.53 13.89
CA GLY A 12 -6.03 0.80 13.95
C GLY A 12 -6.93 1.00 12.72
N THR A 13 -7.89 0.10 12.59
CA THR A 13 -8.80 0.00 11.43
C THR A 13 -9.69 1.23 11.27
N GLN A 14 -10.14 1.83 12.37
CA GLN A 14 -10.96 3.04 12.34
C GLN A 14 -10.22 4.21 11.68
N ARG A 15 -8.93 4.40 11.99
CA ARG A 15 -8.11 5.47 11.39
C ARG A 15 -7.90 5.23 9.90
N ALA A 16 -7.68 3.98 9.50
CA ALA A 16 -7.54 3.60 8.10
C ALA A 16 -8.81 3.86 7.29
N GLN A 17 -10.00 3.55 7.84
CA GLN A 17 -11.28 3.84 7.20
C GLN A 17 -11.50 5.33 6.98
N ILE A 18 -11.25 6.16 8.01
CA ILE A 18 -11.35 7.62 7.90
C ILE A 18 -10.40 8.16 6.82
N ALA A 19 -9.16 7.67 6.79
CA ALA A 19 -8.18 8.07 5.78
C ALA A 19 -8.63 7.69 4.36
N GLN A 20 -9.19 6.49 4.18
CA GLN A 20 -9.68 6.02 2.89
C GLN A 20 -10.84 6.88 2.37
N GLU A 21 -11.81 7.21 3.23
CA GLU A 21 -12.90 8.12 2.88
C GLU A 21 -12.39 9.51 2.50
N GLY A 22 -11.40 10.02 3.25
CA GLY A 22 -10.75 11.30 2.95
C GLY A 22 -10.02 11.30 1.62
N ILE A 23 -9.27 10.23 1.31
CA ILE A 23 -8.56 10.04 0.04
C ILE A 23 -9.53 10.03 -1.15
N ILE A 24 -10.67 9.34 -1.03
CA ILE A 24 -11.69 9.29 -2.09
C ILE A 24 -12.24 10.69 -2.36
N LYS A 25 -12.69 11.40 -1.31
CA LYS A 25 -13.22 12.77 -1.44
C LYS A 25 -12.17 13.74 -2.00
N LEU A 26 -10.92 13.61 -1.58
CA LEU A 26 -9.83 14.46 -2.05
C LEU A 26 -9.52 14.23 -3.53
N LYS A 27 -9.56 12.97 -3.97
CA LYS A 27 -9.32 12.58 -5.37
C LYS A 27 -10.29 13.27 -6.33
N GLU A 28 -11.53 13.53 -5.91
CA GLU A 28 -12.52 14.25 -6.71
C GLU A 28 -12.20 15.75 -6.89
N GLN A 29 -11.38 16.32 -5.99
CA GLN A 29 -11.07 17.75 -5.97
C GLN A 29 -9.68 18.08 -6.51
N VAL A 30 -8.85 17.07 -6.83
CA VAL A 30 -7.48 17.27 -7.29
C VAL A 30 -7.19 16.53 -8.59
N HIS A 31 -6.44 17.19 -9.48
CA HIS A 31 -5.96 16.59 -10.74
C HIS A 31 -5.05 15.36 -10.52
N THR A 32 -4.21 15.41 -9.47
CA THR A 32 -3.26 14.35 -9.13
C THR A 32 -3.21 14.20 -7.62
N LEU A 33 -3.33 12.98 -7.14
CA LEU A 33 -3.19 12.58 -5.75
C LEU A 33 -2.03 11.61 -5.60
N ILE A 34 -1.00 12.04 -4.86
CA ILE A 34 0.11 11.18 -4.44
C ILE A 34 -0.19 10.70 -3.05
N THR A 35 -0.25 9.39 -2.88
CA THR A 35 -0.52 8.76 -1.58
C THR A 35 0.69 7.97 -1.13
N ILE A 36 1.10 8.20 0.11
CA ILE A 36 2.32 7.60 0.69
C ILE A 36 1.91 6.76 1.90
N PRO A 37 2.09 5.43 1.92
CA PRO A 37 1.82 4.65 3.11
C PRO A 37 2.91 4.89 4.16
N ASN A 38 2.51 5.30 5.36
CA ASN A 38 3.44 5.45 6.46
C ASN A 38 4.19 4.15 6.75
N ASP A 39 3.55 2.98 6.58
CA ASP A 39 4.20 1.68 6.77
C ASP A 39 5.41 1.43 5.85
N ARG A 40 5.56 2.18 4.74
CA ARG A 40 6.77 2.06 3.89
C ARG A 40 8.03 2.51 4.61
N ILE A 41 7.90 3.31 5.67
CA ILE A 41 9.05 3.73 6.45
C ILE A 41 9.81 2.54 7.06
N PHE A 42 9.13 1.43 7.36
CA PHE A 42 9.74 0.24 7.93
C PHE A 42 10.78 -0.43 7.02
N SER A 43 10.74 -0.14 5.71
CA SER A 43 11.77 -0.58 4.76
C SER A 43 13.01 0.32 4.74
N LEU A 44 12.89 1.54 5.28
CA LEU A 44 13.92 2.57 5.28
C LEU A 44 14.63 2.72 6.64
N ILE A 45 14.02 2.25 7.72
CA ILE A 45 14.52 2.40 9.09
C ILE A 45 14.96 1.07 9.70
N THR A 46 15.83 1.15 10.72
CA THR A 46 16.26 -0.01 11.50
C THR A 46 15.37 -0.23 12.73
N LYS A 47 15.42 -1.43 13.34
CA LYS A 47 14.63 -1.77 14.54
C LYS A 47 14.86 -0.84 15.73
N ASP A 48 16.02 -0.20 15.80
CA ASP A 48 16.41 0.71 16.88
C ASP A 48 16.01 2.18 16.62
N THR A 49 15.34 2.45 15.49
CA THR A 49 14.93 3.80 15.11
C THR A 49 13.80 4.28 16.04
N SER A 50 13.98 5.46 16.65
CA SER A 50 12.95 6.05 17.51
C SER A 50 11.75 6.53 16.69
N LEU A 51 10.58 6.60 17.34
CA LEU A 51 9.35 7.08 16.71
C LEU A 51 9.50 8.46 16.07
N ILE A 52 10.20 9.39 16.74
CA ILE A 52 10.45 10.74 16.22
C ILE A 52 11.24 10.68 14.91
N LYS A 53 12.31 9.88 14.86
CA LYS A 53 13.12 9.72 13.64
C LYS A 53 12.34 9.06 12.51
N ALA A 54 11.42 8.14 12.82
CA ALA A 54 10.55 7.55 11.82
C ALA A 54 9.61 8.60 11.19
N PHE A 55 9.04 9.50 12.00
CA PHE A 55 8.24 10.62 11.48
C PHE A 55 9.08 11.61 10.67
N GLU A 56 10.28 11.98 11.12
CA GLU A 56 11.19 12.84 10.36
C GLU A 56 11.50 12.26 8.97
N ALA A 57 11.66 10.93 8.88
CA ALA A 57 11.90 10.27 7.61
C ALA A 57 10.64 10.24 6.71
N ILE A 58 9.43 10.19 7.27
CA ILE A 58 8.19 10.37 6.51
C ILE A 58 8.08 11.81 5.97
N ASP A 59 8.42 12.80 6.80
CA ASP A 59 8.46 14.19 6.38
C ASP A 59 9.47 14.42 5.26
N GLU A 60 10.62 13.73 5.30
CA GLU A 60 11.61 13.75 4.23
C GLU A 60 11.05 13.16 2.93
N VAL A 61 10.29 12.06 3.01
CA VAL A 61 9.60 11.47 1.85
C VAL A 61 8.56 12.44 1.25
N LEU A 62 7.76 13.10 2.08
CA LEU A 62 6.78 14.11 1.64
C LEU A 62 7.48 15.31 0.99
N LYS A 63 8.56 15.79 1.60
CA LYS A 63 9.40 16.85 1.05
C LYS A 63 9.97 16.45 -0.30
N ASN A 64 10.53 15.25 -0.42
CA ASN A 64 11.10 14.75 -1.67
C ASN A 64 10.04 14.62 -2.77
N SER A 65 8.80 14.28 -2.41
CA SER A 65 7.68 14.19 -3.34
C SER A 65 7.34 15.54 -3.97
N VAL A 66 7.28 16.59 -3.15
CA VAL A 66 7.04 17.96 -3.64
C VAL A 66 8.27 18.51 -4.37
N LEU A 67 9.49 18.24 -3.86
CA LEU A 67 10.73 18.66 -4.49
C LEU A 67 10.91 18.05 -5.89
N GLY A 68 10.62 16.77 -6.08
CA GLY A 68 10.77 16.12 -7.40
C GLY A 68 10.00 16.84 -8.52
N ILE A 69 8.80 17.33 -8.22
CA ILE A 69 7.94 18.04 -9.19
C ILE A 69 8.38 19.49 -9.35
N THR A 70 8.65 20.15 -8.23
CA THR A 70 9.05 21.57 -8.25
C THR A 70 10.42 21.75 -8.89
N GLU A 71 11.36 20.82 -8.72
CA GLU A 71 12.67 20.83 -9.38
C GLU A 71 12.52 20.71 -10.91
N LEU A 72 11.54 19.94 -11.42
CA LEU A 72 11.27 19.86 -12.86
C LEU A 72 10.74 21.17 -13.46
N ILE A 73 10.07 22.00 -12.68
CA ILE A 73 9.43 23.24 -13.15
C ILE A 73 10.34 24.46 -12.97
N VAL A 74 11.03 24.54 -11.82
CA VAL A 74 11.70 25.77 -11.36
C VAL A 74 13.21 25.72 -11.56
N ALA A 75 13.81 24.52 -11.56
CA ALA A 75 15.27 24.44 -11.62
C ALA A 75 15.77 24.74 -13.04
N PRO A 76 16.73 25.67 -13.22
CA PRO A 76 17.39 25.86 -14.51
C PRO A 76 18.13 24.58 -14.89
N GLY A 77 17.55 23.83 -15.83
CA GLY A 77 18.04 22.55 -16.30
C GLY A 77 19.04 22.65 -17.45
N ILE A 78 19.79 21.57 -17.66
CA ILE A 78 20.51 21.28 -18.92
C ILE A 78 19.47 20.93 -20.00
N VAL A 79 18.46 20.16 -19.60
CA VAL A 79 17.27 19.86 -20.39
C VAL A 79 16.09 20.37 -19.60
N ASN A 80 15.51 21.48 -20.06
CA ASN A 80 14.37 22.09 -19.41
C ASN A 80 13.09 21.42 -19.89
N VAL A 81 12.19 21.18 -18.95
CA VAL A 81 10.83 20.73 -19.22
C VAL A 81 9.91 21.95 -19.14
N ASP A 82 8.95 22.06 -20.04
CA ASP A 82 7.97 23.14 -19.95
C ASP A 82 6.85 22.81 -18.94
N PHE A 83 6.23 23.85 -18.39
CA PHE A 83 5.16 23.66 -17.42
C PHE A 83 3.89 23.04 -18.05
N ALA A 84 3.67 23.21 -19.36
CA ALA A 84 2.50 22.68 -20.04
C ALA A 84 2.55 21.15 -20.14
N ASP A 85 3.73 20.60 -20.42
CA ASP A 85 4.05 19.18 -20.45
C ASP A 85 3.85 18.55 -19.08
N VAL A 86 4.42 19.17 -18.03
CA VAL A 86 4.23 18.70 -16.65
C VAL A 86 2.74 18.70 -16.29
N LYS A 87 2.04 19.80 -16.59
CA LYS A 87 0.60 19.92 -16.32
C LYS A 87 -0.23 18.89 -17.08
N ALA A 88 0.10 18.59 -18.34
CA ALA A 88 -0.60 17.60 -19.14
C ALA A 88 -0.53 16.21 -18.51
N VAL A 89 0.68 15.75 -18.14
CA VAL A 89 0.84 14.43 -17.52
C VAL A 89 0.18 14.37 -16.13
N MET A 90 0.30 15.44 -15.34
CA MET A 90 -0.32 15.47 -14.02
C MET A 90 -1.85 15.51 -14.08
N ASN A 91 -2.45 16.19 -15.06
CA ASN A 91 -3.90 16.27 -15.21
C ASN A 91 -4.57 14.95 -15.60
N GLU A 92 -3.88 14.09 -16.32
CA GLU A 92 -4.37 12.77 -16.74
C GLU A 92 -4.11 11.69 -15.68
N GLY A 93 -3.42 12.07 -14.59
CA GLY A 93 -2.77 11.15 -13.68
C GLY A 93 -3.70 10.48 -12.67
N GLY A 94 -4.69 11.20 -12.13
CA GLY A 94 -5.50 10.70 -11.02
C GLY A 94 -4.62 10.30 -9.82
N SER A 95 -4.26 9.02 -9.70
CA SER A 95 -3.30 8.54 -8.70
C SER A 95 -1.87 8.59 -9.25
N ALA A 96 -0.93 9.01 -8.40
CA ALA A 96 0.47 9.06 -8.75
C ALA A 96 1.35 8.40 -7.69
N ILE A 97 2.51 7.93 -8.12
CA ILE A 97 3.49 7.23 -7.28
C ILE A 97 4.87 7.81 -7.57
N ILE A 98 5.69 7.94 -6.52
CA ILE A 98 7.01 8.54 -6.59
C ILE A 98 8.09 7.52 -6.22
N GLY A 99 9.10 7.42 -7.06
CA GLY A 99 10.31 6.65 -6.82
C GLY A 99 11.53 7.55 -6.78
N VAL A 100 12.42 7.34 -5.81
CA VAL A 100 13.68 8.08 -5.71
C VAL A 100 14.84 7.09 -5.60
N GLY A 101 15.88 7.31 -6.40
CA GLY A 101 17.11 6.54 -6.37
C GLY A 101 18.33 7.46 -6.37
N VAL A 102 19.27 7.20 -5.48
CA VAL A 102 20.55 7.92 -5.41
C VAL A 102 21.68 6.91 -5.48
N ALA A 103 22.63 7.12 -6.38
CA ALA A 103 23.80 6.25 -6.50
C ALA A 103 25.07 7.04 -6.81
N ASN A 104 26.21 6.38 -6.65
CA ASN A 104 27.54 6.91 -6.93
C ASN A 104 28.41 5.84 -7.61
N GLY A 105 29.58 6.27 -8.09
CA GLY A 105 30.54 5.39 -8.76
C GLY A 105 30.33 5.25 -10.28
N PRO A 106 31.02 4.28 -10.92
CA PRO A 106 31.07 4.17 -12.37
C PRO A 106 29.72 3.75 -13.01
N GLU A 107 28.91 2.99 -12.29
CA GLU A 107 27.58 2.52 -12.73
C GLU A 107 26.44 3.29 -12.04
N ARG A 108 26.70 4.53 -11.61
CA ARG A 108 25.72 5.31 -10.85
C ARG A 108 24.41 5.53 -11.60
N ALA A 109 24.44 5.61 -12.93
CA ALA A 109 23.27 5.80 -13.77
C ALA A 109 22.29 4.62 -13.65
N THR A 110 22.75 3.42 -14.02
CA THR A 110 22.00 2.15 -13.91
C THR A 110 21.53 1.89 -12.48
N LYS A 111 22.41 2.10 -11.48
CA LYS A 111 22.07 1.88 -10.08
C LYS A 111 20.99 2.84 -9.58
N ALA A 112 21.12 4.13 -9.89
CA ALA A 112 20.11 5.11 -9.48
C ALA A 112 18.76 4.87 -10.16
N ALA A 113 18.75 4.51 -11.45
CA ALA A 113 17.52 4.16 -12.17
C ALA A 113 16.84 2.93 -11.53
N ASN A 114 17.60 1.86 -11.27
CA ASN A 114 17.05 0.66 -10.62
C ASN A 114 16.53 0.95 -9.21
N LEU A 115 17.21 1.78 -8.43
CA LEU A 115 16.74 2.20 -7.10
C LEU A 115 15.45 3.04 -7.19
N ALA A 116 15.32 3.88 -8.21
CA ALA A 116 14.10 4.67 -8.42
C ALA A 116 12.92 3.77 -8.85
N ILE A 117 13.13 2.83 -9.77
CA ILE A 117 12.12 1.88 -10.27
C ILE A 117 11.67 0.89 -9.19
N ASN A 118 12.59 0.49 -8.30
CA ASN A 118 12.30 -0.43 -7.20
C ASN A 118 12.20 0.29 -5.85
N SER A 119 11.89 1.59 -5.87
CA SER A 119 11.85 2.39 -4.65
C SER A 119 10.75 1.85 -3.72
N PRO A 120 11.01 1.67 -2.42
CA PRO A 120 10.02 1.15 -1.48
C PRO A 120 8.82 2.08 -1.28
N LEU A 121 8.93 3.33 -1.74
CA LEU A 121 7.86 4.32 -1.75
C LEU A 121 6.83 4.03 -2.85
N LEU A 122 7.14 3.14 -3.79
CA LEU A 122 6.22 2.71 -4.82
C LEU A 122 5.21 1.71 -4.22
N GLU A 123 3.94 2.13 -4.14
CA GLU A 123 2.87 1.23 -3.70
C GLU A 123 2.58 0.11 -4.71
N ALA A 124 2.81 0.39 -5.99
CA ALA A 124 2.61 -0.51 -7.12
C ALA A 124 3.77 -0.37 -8.11
N SER A 125 3.95 -1.38 -8.95
CA SER A 125 4.89 -1.30 -10.07
C SER A 125 4.57 -0.10 -10.95
N ILE A 126 5.60 0.50 -11.56
CA ILE A 126 5.44 1.58 -12.55
C ILE A 126 4.84 1.09 -13.88
N ASP A 127 4.68 -0.22 -14.02
CA ASP A 127 4.01 -0.88 -15.12
C ASP A 127 2.53 -0.44 -15.20
N GLY A 128 2.08 -0.14 -16.42
CA GLY A 128 0.72 0.38 -16.68
C GLY A 128 0.49 1.86 -16.34
N ALA A 129 1.55 2.63 -16.01
CA ALA A 129 1.46 4.08 -15.92
C ALA A 129 1.28 4.70 -17.31
N LYS A 130 0.26 5.52 -17.51
CA LYS A 130 0.01 6.26 -18.78
C LYS A 130 0.86 7.51 -18.94
N GLY A 131 1.39 8.01 -17.84
CA GLY A 131 2.17 9.23 -17.82
C GLY A 131 3.35 9.09 -16.88
N LEU A 132 4.53 9.47 -17.34
CA LEU A 132 5.77 9.33 -16.60
C LEU A 132 6.56 10.63 -16.68
N LEU A 133 6.87 11.20 -15.51
CA LEU A 133 7.86 12.24 -15.40
C LEU A 133 9.07 11.67 -14.67
N PHE A 134 10.26 11.90 -15.19
CA PHE A 134 11.47 11.63 -14.43
C PHE A 134 12.47 12.76 -14.54
N SER A 135 13.18 12.99 -13.45
CA SER A 135 14.26 13.95 -13.38
C SER A 135 15.57 13.28 -13.04
N ILE A 136 16.63 13.83 -13.62
CA ILE A 136 18.00 13.43 -13.35
C ILE A 136 18.72 14.64 -12.77
N SER A 137 19.26 14.47 -11.57
CA SER A 137 20.05 15.48 -10.89
C SER A 137 21.47 14.98 -10.68
N GLY A 138 22.44 15.81 -11.01
CA GLY A 138 23.85 15.57 -10.71
C GLY A 138 24.61 16.87 -10.66
N ARG A 139 25.93 16.80 -10.49
CA ARG A 139 26.77 17.99 -10.58
C ARG A 139 27.16 18.23 -12.04
N ARG A 140 28.20 19.03 -12.27
CA ARG A 140 28.81 19.26 -13.59
C ARG A 140 29.48 18.02 -14.20
N ASP A 141 29.44 16.89 -13.50
CA ASP A 141 30.01 15.62 -13.93
C ASP A 141 28.97 14.72 -14.64
N LEU A 142 27.74 15.20 -14.83
CA LEU A 142 26.67 14.47 -15.51
C LEU A 142 27.01 14.29 -17.01
N LYS A 143 26.92 13.06 -17.51
CA LYS A 143 27.24 12.72 -18.90
C LYS A 143 25.98 12.36 -19.69
N MET A 144 25.99 12.64 -20.99
CA MET A 144 24.87 12.27 -21.88
C MET A 144 24.64 10.75 -21.93
N ASN A 145 25.72 9.95 -21.87
CA ASN A 145 25.59 8.49 -21.84
C ASN A 145 24.80 8.00 -20.60
N GLU A 146 25.02 8.62 -19.44
CA GLU A 146 24.30 8.28 -18.21
C GLU A 146 22.81 8.60 -18.33
N ILE A 147 22.46 9.74 -18.96
CA ILE A 147 21.07 10.11 -19.23
C ILE A 147 20.41 9.07 -20.14
N ASN A 148 21.09 8.67 -21.22
CA ASN A 148 20.56 7.71 -22.18
C ASN A 148 20.32 6.33 -21.54
N GLU A 149 21.24 5.86 -20.70
CA GLU A 149 21.08 4.62 -19.94
C GLU A 149 19.87 4.67 -18.99
N ILE A 150 19.70 5.76 -18.25
CA ILE A 150 18.56 5.95 -17.34
C ILE A 150 17.24 5.98 -18.13
N ALA A 151 17.17 6.78 -19.20
CA ALA A 151 15.98 6.91 -20.02
C ALA A 151 15.56 5.57 -20.63
N ARG A 152 16.53 4.78 -21.11
CA ARG A 152 16.28 3.44 -21.64
C ARG A 152 15.71 2.51 -20.58
N LEU A 153 16.35 2.39 -19.43
CA LEU A 153 15.89 1.50 -18.35
C LEU A 153 14.49 1.86 -17.86
N ILE A 154 14.22 3.15 -17.70
CA ILE A 154 12.90 3.62 -17.26
C ILE A 154 11.83 3.31 -18.33
N SER A 155 12.13 3.57 -19.60
CA SER A 155 11.18 3.33 -20.70
C SER A 155 10.87 1.84 -20.91
N GLU A 156 11.80 0.94 -20.60
CA GLU A 156 11.60 -0.52 -20.66
C GLU A 156 10.61 -1.02 -19.58
N ASN A 157 10.33 -0.22 -18.53
CA ASN A 157 9.47 -0.60 -17.40
C ASN A 157 8.11 0.11 -17.41
N VAL A 158 7.77 0.84 -18.47
CA VAL A 158 6.51 1.60 -18.60
C VAL A 158 5.79 1.20 -19.88
N ASP A 159 4.48 1.43 -19.94
CA ASP A 159 3.66 1.15 -21.11
C ASP A 159 4.18 1.87 -22.37
N GLN A 160 4.18 1.19 -23.52
CA GLN A 160 4.67 1.76 -24.78
C GLN A 160 3.88 2.98 -25.25
N SER A 161 2.62 3.11 -24.82
CA SER A 161 1.76 4.26 -25.11
C SER A 161 1.88 5.40 -24.11
N ALA A 162 2.74 5.26 -23.08
CA ALA A 162 2.86 6.25 -22.04
C ALA A 162 3.52 7.53 -22.53
N ARG A 163 3.00 8.68 -22.05
CA ARG A 163 3.64 9.97 -22.25
C ARG A 163 4.82 10.12 -21.29
N ILE A 164 6.03 10.11 -21.84
CA ILE A 164 7.27 10.23 -21.07
C ILE A 164 7.84 11.65 -21.18
N ILE A 165 8.08 12.27 -20.03
CA ILE A 165 8.72 13.58 -19.90
C ILE A 165 9.98 13.41 -19.07
N PHE A 166 11.09 13.94 -19.57
CA PHE A 166 12.37 13.90 -18.85
C PHE A 166 12.98 15.28 -18.68
N GLY A 167 13.52 15.53 -17.50
CA GLY A 167 14.31 16.73 -17.20
C GLY A 167 15.68 16.37 -16.64
N ALA A 168 16.68 17.21 -16.91
CA ALA A 168 18.01 17.06 -16.33
C ALA A 168 18.51 18.39 -15.77
N TYR A 169 18.92 18.42 -14.51
CA TYR A 169 19.38 19.64 -13.84
C TYR A 169 20.62 19.45 -12.97
N HIS A 170 21.31 20.57 -12.73
CA HIS A 170 22.45 20.60 -11.85
C HIS A 170 22.01 20.81 -10.39
N ASP A 171 22.24 19.81 -9.55
CA ASP A 171 22.03 19.93 -8.10
C ASP A 171 23.37 20.12 -7.38
N ARG A 172 23.54 21.30 -6.77
CA ARG A 172 24.76 21.65 -6.01
C ARG A 172 24.81 20.99 -4.64
N LYS A 173 23.68 20.50 -4.14
CA LYS A 173 23.57 19.83 -2.82
C LYS A 173 24.05 18.39 -2.86
N LEU A 174 24.10 17.77 -4.05
CA LEU A 174 24.65 16.43 -4.22
C LEU A 174 26.17 16.42 -4.05
N ASN A 175 26.69 15.34 -3.47
CA ASN A 175 28.13 15.13 -3.36
C ASN A 175 28.76 14.89 -4.74
N LYS A 176 30.07 15.11 -4.85
CA LYS A 176 30.81 14.83 -6.09
C LYS A 176 30.66 13.35 -6.48
N GLY A 177 30.29 13.07 -7.72
CA GLY A 177 30.06 11.71 -8.20
C GLY A 177 28.69 11.11 -7.85
N GLN A 178 27.83 11.79 -7.08
CA GLN A 178 26.45 11.33 -6.87
C GLN A 178 25.53 11.73 -8.02
N LEU A 179 24.59 10.84 -8.31
CA LEU A 179 23.50 11.04 -9.27
C LEU A 179 22.19 10.64 -8.59
N LYS A 180 21.19 11.50 -8.70
CA LYS A 180 19.82 11.32 -8.17
C LYS A 180 18.88 11.18 -9.35
N VAL A 181 18.04 10.15 -9.32
CA VAL A 181 16.91 9.95 -10.24
C VAL A 181 15.64 10.05 -9.41
N THR A 182 14.71 10.90 -9.84
CA THR A 182 13.37 10.97 -9.27
C THR A 182 12.36 10.67 -10.36
N LEU A 183 11.44 9.77 -10.07
CA LEU A 183 10.45 9.25 -10.99
C LEU A 183 9.06 9.48 -10.42
N ILE A 184 8.13 9.89 -11.27
CA ILE A 184 6.75 10.19 -10.95
C ILE A 184 5.89 9.54 -12.01
N ALA A 185 5.27 8.43 -11.64
CA ALA A 185 4.37 7.70 -12.50
C ALA A 185 2.93 8.09 -12.17
N THR A 186 2.11 8.25 -13.20
CA THR A 186 0.74 8.75 -13.11
C THR A 186 -0.16 7.98 -14.08
N GLY A 187 -1.48 8.04 -13.86
CA GLY A 187 -2.45 7.50 -14.80
C GLY A 187 -2.62 5.99 -14.69
N PHE A 188 -2.40 5.44 -13.50
CA PHE A 188 -2.63 4.03 -13.21
C PHE A 188 -4.11 3.69 -13.39
N ASN A 189 -4.40 2.71 -14.25
CA ASN A 189 -5.75 2.22 -14.51
C ASN A 189 -6.32 1.48 -13.30
N GLY A 190 -6.83 2.20 -12.30
CA GLY A 190 -7.87 1.77 -11.36
C GLY A 190 -7.63 0.52 -10.50
N SER A 191 -6.55 -0.21 -10.69
CA SER A 191 -6.27 -1.47 -10.02
C SER A 191 -5.09 -1.29 -9.08
N PHE A 192 -5.29 -0.42 -8.08
CA PHE A 192 -4.70 -0.69 -6.77
C PHE A 192 -5.51 -1.84 -6.17
N ASN A 193 -5.46 -3.01 -6.81
CA ASN A 193 -5.85 -4.24 -6.15
C ASN A 193 -4.83 -4.41 -5.04
N HIS A 194 -5.23 -4.00 -3.84
CA HIS A 194 -4.72 -4.55 -2.60
C HIS A 194 -4.69 -6.05 -2.83
N LYS A 195 -3.51 -6.61 -3.10
CA LYS A 195 -3.28 -8.02 -2.79
C LYS A 195 -3.43 -8.07 -1.29
N SER A 196 -4.66 -8.32 -0.86
CA SER A 196 -4.96 -8.75 0.49
C SER A 196 -4.05 -9.95 0.72
N ASP A 197 -3.16 -9.82 1.70
CA ASP A 197 -2.39 -10.92 2.29
C ASP A 197 -3.35 -11.91 2.98
N THR A 198 -4.28 -12.49 2.22
CA THR A 198 -5.16 -13.58 2.64
C THR A 198 -4.43 -14.90 2.35
N LEU A 199 -3.25 -15.06 2.94
CA LEU A 199 -2.58 -16.37 3.05
C LEU A 199 -2.48 -16.74 4.52
N LEU A 200 -3.64 -16.89 5.17
CA LEU A 200 -3.76 -17.75 6.34
C LEU A 200 -4.48 -19.02 5.90
N PRO A 201 -3.77 -20.17 5.82
CA PRO A 201 -4.44 -21.46 5.68
C PRO A 201 -5.29 -21.70 6.92
N SER A 202 -6.59 -21.92 6.71
CA SER A 202 -7.54 -22.36 7.73
C SER A 202 -7.10 -23.70 8.33
N LEU A 203 -6.30 -23.65 9.39
CA LEU A 203 -5.84 -24.79 10.18
C LEU A 203 -6.71 -25.01 11.44
N PHE A 204 -8.02 -24.87 11.32
CA PHE A 204 -8.93 -25.23 12.41
C PHE A 204 -10.19 -25.93 11.90
N GLY A 205 -10.22 -27.26 12.07
CA GLY A 205 -11.44 -28.02 12.34
C GLY A 205 -12.35 -28.38 11.16
N GLN A 206 -12.02 -29.46 10.43
CA GLN A 206 -13.05 -30.27 9.79
C GLN A 206 -12.91 -31.73 10.22
N LYS A 207 -13.74 -32.11 11.19
CA LYS A 207 -14.12 -33.51 11.42
C LYS A 207 -15.55 -33.54 11.92
N THR A 208 -16.53 -33.56 11.03
CA THR A 208 -17.81 -34.22 11.28
C THR A 208 -18.40 -34.69 9.94
N ILE A 209 -18.83 -35.94 10.00
CA ILE A 209 -19.39 -36.80 8.97
C ILE A 209 -20.88 -36.46 8.78
N LEU A 210 -21.42 -36.53 7.57
CA LEU A 210 -22.63 -37.31 7.19
C LEU A 210 -23.26 -36.87 5.85
N GLU A 211 -23.18 -37.79 4.89
CA GLU A 211 -24.21 -38.32 3.97
C GLU A 211 -25.07 -37.42 3.06
N ASN A 212 -24.77 -37.55 1.76
CA ASN A 212 -25.63 -38.09 0.68
C ASN A 212 -27.13 -37.73 0.62
N LYS A 213 -27.50 -37.06 -0.48
CA LYS A 213 -28.82 -37.20 -1.10
C LYS A 213 -28.69 -37.49 -2.61
N LEU A 214 -29.09 -38.72 -2.94
CA LEU A 214 -29.61 -39.28 -4.20
C LEU A 214 -29.34 -38.54 -5.53
N GLU A 215 -28.65 -39.23 -6.45
CA GLU A 215 -29.14 -39.39 -7.83
C GLU A 215 -28.94 -40.82 -8.34
N THR A 216 -29.92 -41.23 -9.14
CA THR A 216 -30.27 -42.59 -9.56
C THR A 216 -29.70 -42.88 -10.95
N ASN A 217 -29.04 -44.01 -11.17
CA ASN A 217 -29.40 -45.02 -12.19
C ASN A 217 -28.33 -46.10 -12.44
N ARG A 218 -28.77 -47.35 -12.22
CA ARG A 218 -28.56 -48.59 -12.99
C ARG A 218 -27.16 -48.95 -13.50
N THR A 219 -26.59 -50.03 -12.96
CA THR A 219 -26.44 -51.32 -13.69
C THR A 219 -26.24 -52.49 -12.71
N GLU A 220 -26.61 -53.68 -13.16
CA GLU A 220 -26.83 -54.94 -12.44
C GLU A 220 -25.53 -55.69 -12.08
N GLU A 221 -25.49 -56.41 -10.94
CA GLU A 221 -25.40 -57.89 -10.90
C GLU A 221 -25.13 -58.46 -9.48
N LYS A 222 -26.01 -59.41 -9.11
CA LYS A 222 -25.81 -60.72 -8.45
C LYS A 222 -25.25 -60.90 -7.02
N THR A 223 -26.15 -61.54 -6.23
CA THR A 223 -26.03 -62.71 -5.32
C THR A 223 -25.56 -62.57 -3.87
N LYS A 224 -26.50 -63.01 -2.98
CA LYS A 224 -26.37 -63.85 -1.76
C LYS A 224 -25.58 -63.26 -0.58
N GLU A 225 -25.88 -63.49 0.69
CA GLU A 225 -26.90 -64.18 1.49
C GLU A 225 -26.59 -63.72 2.93
N GLU A 226 -27.62 -63.64 3.79
CA GLU A 226 -27.58 -63.91 5.25
C GLU A 226 -26.60 -63.13 6.16
N SER A 227 -26.91 -62.75 7.40
CA SER A 227 -28.07 -62.93 8.27
C SER A 227 -27.81 -62.14 9.57
N LEU A 228 -28.87 -62.04 10.39
CA LEU A 228 -28.89 -61.75 11.83
C LEU A 228 -28.41 -60.35 12.27
N GLY A 229 -29.15 -59.59 13.08
CA GLY A 229 -30.37 -59.85 13.82
C GLY A 229 -30.39 -58.95 15.06
N GLN A 230 -31.60 -58.57 15.48
CA GLN A 230 -31.97 -58.05 16.81
C GLN A 230 -31.44 -56.63 17.13
N GLY A 231 -32.27 -55.61 17.40
CA GLY A 231 -33.57 -55.62 18.07
C GLY A 231 -33.38 -55.16 19.54
N LEU A 232 -34.38 -54.43 20.05
CA LEU A 232 -34.52 -53.82 21.40
C LEU A 232 -33.97 -52.38 21.46
N GLY A 233 -34.71 -51.32 21.80
CA GLY A 233 -36.05 -51.17 22.38
C GLY A 233 -36.03 -50.05 23.45
N PHE A 234 -37.12 -49.28 23.55
CA PHE A 234 -37.52 -48.31 24.60
C PHE A 234 -36.91 -46.89 24.55
N GLU A 235 -37.68 -45.85 24.22
CA GLU A 235 -38.75 -45.10 24.95
C GLU A 235 -38.20 -43.91 25.80
N GLU A 236 -38.38 -42.69 25.27
CA GLU A 236 -39.04 -41.47 25.81
C GLU A 236 -39.31 -41.30 27.35
N PRO A 237 -39.69 -40.09 27.87
CA PRO A 237 -39.11 -38.74 27.83
C PRO A 237 -39.25 -37.94 29.18
N LYS A 238 -38.99 -36.61 29.16
CA LYS A 238 -39.62 -35.47 29.91
C LYS A 238 -38.91 -34.73 31.09
N LYS A 239 -38.85 -33.39 30.87
CA LYS A 239 -39.22 -32.21 31.73
C LYS A 239 -38.32 -31.88 32.95
N LYS A 240 -38.12 -30.64 33.42
CA LYS A 240 -38.72 -29.29 33.27
C LYS A 240 -37.82 -28.27 34.03
N GLY A 241 -37.90 -26.96 33.75
CA GLY A 241 -37.69 -25.92 34.79
C GLY A 241 -36.99 -24.62 34.37
N LYS A 242 -37.73 -23.50 34.44
CA LYS A 242 -37.29 -22.08 34.36
C LYS A 242 -36.80 -21.58 35.75
N VAL A 243 -36.02 -20.48 35.81
CA VAL A 243 -36.25 -19.26 36.65
C VAL A 243 -35.15 -18.19 36.47
N ASP A 244 -35.63 -17.02 36.04
CA ASP A 244 -35.35 -15.59 36.30
C ASP A 244 -33.97 -14.89 36.35
N SER A 245 -34.00 -13.78 35.59
CA SER A 245 -33.10 -12.67 35.36
C SER A 245 -33.29 -11.52 36.36
N VAL A 246 -32.27 -11.17 37.16
CA VAL A 246 -32.24 -9.92 37.97
C VAL A 246 -30.84 -9.26 38.06
N LYS A 247 -29.79 -9.75 37.36
CA LYS A 247 -28.41 -9.27 37.58
C LYS A 247 -27.84 -8.23 36.61
N ASP A 248 -28.51 -7.90 35.51
CA ASP A 248 -27.84 -7.19 34.40
C ASP A 248 -28.07 -5.67 34.34
N LYS A 249 -28.57 -5.01 35.41
CA LYS A 249 -28.83 -3.56 35.39
C LYS A 249 -27.86 -2.68 36.17
N ILE A 250 -26.80 -3.24 36.76
CA ILE A 250 -25.84 -2.46 37.58
C ILE A 250 -24.48 -2.28 36.85
N SER A 251 -24.26 -2.94 35.71
CA SER A 251 -22.96 -2.97 35.02
C SER A 251 -22.74 -1.88 33.96
N GLU A 252 -23.75 -1.12 33.56
CA GLU A 252 -23.63 -0.17 32.43
C GLU A 252 -23.22 1.26 32.82
N GLU A 253 -23.35 1.69 34.09
CA GLU A 253 -23.06 3.09 34.49
C GLU A 253 -21.60 3.36 34.93
N ILE A 254 -20.69 2.39 34.83
CA ILE A 254 -19.31 2.52 35.34
C ILE A 254 -18.33 3.20 34.35
N TRP A 255 -18.73 3.39 33.08
CA TRP A 255 -17.79 3.81 32.02
C TRP A 255 -17.87 5.29 31.59
N ASP A 256 -18.82 6.08 32.10
CA ASP A 256 -18.99 7.48 31.71
C ASP A 256 -18.25 8.51 32.61
N ILE A 257 -17.30 8.07 33.44
CA ILE A 257 -16.53 8.96 34.31
C ILE A 257 -15.07 9.05 33.85
N PRO A 258 -14.58 10.23 33.39
CA PRO A 258 -13.18 10.44 33.05
C PRO A 258 -12.23 10.09 34.22
N ALA A 259 -11.11 9.43 33.91
CA ALA A 259 -10.20 8.82 34.88
C ALA A 259 -9.65 9.77 35.97
N PHE A 260 -9.62 11.08 35.72
CA PHE A 260 -9.11 12.11 36.64
C PHE A 260 -10.01 12.34 37.88
N LEU A 261 -11.29 11.98 37.85
CA LEU A 261 -12.23 12.16 38.98
C LEU A 261 -12.24 10.99 39.97
N ARG A 262 -11.55 9.88 39.68
CA ARG A 262 -11.70 8.60 40.40
C ARG A 262 -10.99 8.53 41.76
N ARG A 263 -10.34 9.60 42.24
CA ARG A 263 -9.47 9.51 43.42
C ARG A 263 -9.41 10.79 44.25
N LYS A 264 -10.44 11.05 45.06
CA LYS A 264 -10.31 11.91 46.25
C LYS A 264 -11.35 11.60 47.34
N LYS A 265 -11.15 10.51 48.08
CA LYS A 265 -11.60 10.38 49.49
C LYS A 265 -11.01 9.11 50.12
N ARG A 266 -9.82 9.23 50.71
CA ARG A 266 -9.45 8.48 51.91
C ARG A 266 -8.85 9.51 52.87
N ARG A 267 -9.67 9.93 53.83
CA ARG A 267 -9.21 10.32 55.16
C ARG A 267 -9.06 9.03 55.95
#